data_AF-A0A1A8SND9-F1
#
_entry.id   AF-A0A1A8SND9-F1
#
_cell.length_a   1.000
_cell.length_b   1.000
_cell.length_c   1.000
_cell.angle_alpha   90.00
_cell.angle_beta   90.00
_cell.angle_gamma   90.00
#
_symmetry.space_group_name_H-M   'P 1'
#
loop_
_entity.id
_entity.type
_entity.pdbx_description
1 polymer ?
#
loop_
_entity_poly.entity_id
_entity_poly.type
_entity_poly.pdbx_seq_one_letter_code
_entity_poly.pdbx_strand_id
1 'polypeptide(L)'
;AIQIRFAGVLDDKDALLAAASCPKFKLRWLRDAGRREQVKQLLTAECCTTAPLANNPASVPGATTSSSQGEMDFFTFEAEPEEETYSAEKEVMDYLMSGYDLQILHKFPSIKTIFLKYNTSTPSSAPVERLFSLGGLVLTPKRNRLSDKRFEKLLLM
;
A
#
# COMPACT_ATOMS: atom_id res chain seq x y z
N ALA A 1 -20.88 4.65 27.08
CA ALA A 1 -21.40 3.67 26.10
C ALA A 1 -20.47 3.49 24.90
N ILE A 2 -20.22 4.53 24.09
CA ILE A 2 -19.40 4.42 22.86
C ILE A 2 -17.96 3.98 23.14
N GLN A 3 -17.28 4.60 24.10
CA GLN A 3 -15.88 4.24 24.39
C GLN A 3 -15.70 2.80 24.87
N ILE A 4 -16.64 2.28 25.66
CA ILE A 4 -16.59 0.89 26.17
C ILE A 4 -16.90 -0.10 25.03
N ARG A 5 -17.87 0.23 24.17
CA ARG A 5 -18.29 -0.65 23.07
C ARG A 5 -17.26 -0.75 21.95
N PHE A 6 -16.53 0.33 21.68
CA PHE A 6 -15.56 0.41 20.60
C PHE A 6 -14.11 0.40 21.08
N ALA A 7 -13.83 0.19 22.37
CA ALA A 7 -12.47 0.16 22.91
C ALA A 7 -11.56 -0.76 22.09
N GLY A 8 -12.00 -2.00 21.84
CA GLY A 8 -11.24 -2.96 21.05
C GLY A 8 -10.97 -2.52 19.61
N VAL A 9 -11.86 -1.74 18.99
CA VAL A 9 -11.66 -1.20 17.62
C VAL A 9 -10.77 0.03 17.63
N LEU A 10 -10.81 0.83 18.71
CA LEU A 10 -9.99 2.04 18.85
C LEU A 10 -8.52 1.74 19.14
N ASP A 11 -8.23 0.53 19.63
CA ASP A 11 -6.89 0.03 19.92
C ASP A 11 -6.42 -1.02 18.88
N ASP A 12 -7.29 -1.37 17.93
CA ASP A 12 -6.96 -2.30 16.85
C ASP A 12 -5.93 -1.70 15.87
N LYS A 13 -4.89 -2.48 15.56
CA LYS A 13 -3.78 -2.02 14.71
C LYS A 13 -4.28 -1.62 13.31
N ASP A 14 -5.16 -2.41 12.72
CA ASP A 14 -5.63 -2.19 11.35
C ASP A 14 -6.53 -0.95 11.28
N ALA A 15 -7.42 -0.77 12.27
CA ALA A 15 -8.21 0.45 12.40
C ALA A 15 -7.34 1.71 12.61
N LEU A 16 -6.26 1.61 13.38
CA LEU A 16 -5.31 2.71 13.57
C LEU A 16 -4.59 3.09 12.26
N LEU A 17 -4.11 2.11 11.52
CA LEU A 17 -3.45 2.31 10.22
C LEU A 17 -4.42 2.83 9.16
N ALA A 18 -5.66 2.35 9.15
CA ALA A 18 -6.71 2.85 8.27
C ALA A 18 -6.97 4.34 8.52
N ALA A 19 -7.15 4.73 9.78
CA ALA A 19 -7.39 6.12 10.17
C ALA A 19 -6.18 7.02 9.90
N ALA A 20 -4.97 6.55 10.20
CA ALA A 20 -3.73 7.31 10.02
C ALA A 20 -3.38 7.55 8.56
N SER A 21 -3.66 6.59 7.67
CA SER A 21 -3.43 6.69 6.22
C SER A 21 -4.52 7.48 5.48
N CYS A 22 -5.65 7.80 6.11
CA CYS A 22 -6.70 8.60 5.50
C CYS A 22 -6.37 10.11 5.56
N PRO A 23 -6.20 10.82 4.42
CA PRO A 23 -5.79 12.23 4.39
C PRO A 23 -6.69 13.17 5.19
N LYS A 24 -7.98 12.84 5.33
CA LYS A 24 -8.96 13.65 6.05
C LYS A 24 -8.78 13.58 7.57
N PHE A 25 -8.36 12.43 8.09
CA PHE A 25 -8.28 12.17 9.53
C PHE A 25 -6.84 12.26 10.06
N LYS A 26 -5.90 11.56 9.41
CA LYS A 26 -4.50 11.42 9.84
C LYS A 26 -4.43 11.14 11.35
N LEU A 27 -3.71 11.97 12.10
CA LEU A 27 -3.58 11.89 13.55
C LEU A 27 -4.48 12.89 14.31
N ARG A 28 -5.35 13.65 13.61
CA ARG A 28 -6.12 14.77 14.20
C ARG A 28 -7.16 14.33 15.23
N TRP A 29 -7.60 13.07 15.15
CA TRP A 29 -8.60 12.49 16.03
C TRP A 29 -8.02 12.03 17.38
N LEU A 30 -6.69 11.94 17.48
CA LEU A 30 -5.97 11.57 18.70
C LEU A 30 -5.62 12.82 19.52
N ARG A 31 -6.14 12.89 20.75
CA ARG A 31 -5.86 13.99 21.67
C ARG A 31 -4.54 13.80 22.42
N ASP A 32 -4.23 12.55 22.75
CA ASP A 32 -3.02 12.20 23.50
C ASP A 32 -1.77 12.29 22.60
N ALA A 33 -0.71 12.92 23.13
CA ALA A 33 0.56 13.03 22.44
C ALA A 33 1.28 11.67 22.35
N GLY A 34 1.19 10.84 23.39
CA GLY A 34 1.79 9.50 23.41
C GLY A 34 1.21 8.61 22.32
N ARG A 35 -0.12 8.50 22.25
CA ARG A 35 -0.82 7.77 21.16
C ARG A 35 -0.50 8.32 19.78
N ARG A 36 -0.38 9.63 19.60
CA ARG A 36 -0.03 10.20 18.29
C ARG A 36 1.33 9.72 17.83
N GLU A 37 2.32 9.73 18.71
CA GLU A 37 3.66 9.26 18.37
C GLU A 37 3.68 7.74 18.14
N GLN A 38 2.96 6.97 18.95
CA GLN A 38 2.82 5.53 18.75
C GLN A 38 2.22 5.18 17.38
N VAL A 39 1.14 5.85 16.97
CA VAL A 39 0.50 5.62 15.67
C VAL A 39 1.38 6.10 14.52
N LYS A 40 2.15 7.18 14.71
CA LYS A 40 3.16 7.63 13.76
C LYS A 40 4.26 6.57 13.58
N GLN A 41 4.79 6.01 14.65
CA GLN A 41 5.79 4.93 14.60
C GLN A 41 5.24 3.67 13.91
N LEU A 42 3.98 3.30 14.18
CA LEU A 42 3.30 2.21 13.48
C LEU A 42 3.19 2.47 11.98
N LEU A 43 2.81 3.69 11.58
CA LEU A 43 2.71 4.07 10.18
C LEU A 43 4.09 4.04 9.50
N THR A 44 5.13 4.56 10.15
CA THR A 44 6.51 4.49 9.65
C THR A 44 6.98 3.05 9.47
N ALA A 45 6.75 2.18 10.45
CA ALA A 45 7.15 0.78 10.36
C ALA A 45 6.45 0.05 9.20
N GLU A 46 5.17 0.34 8.97
CA GLU A 46 4.44 -0.19 7.81
C GLU A 46 4.94 0.41 6.50
N CYS A 47 5.31 1.70 6.46
CA CYS A 47 5.95 2.30 5.30
C CYS A 47 7.30 1.65 4.98
N CYS A 48 8.12 1.30 5.98
CA CYS A 48 9.37 0.55 5.77
C CYS A 48 9.11 -0.85 5.18
N THR A 49 8.01 -1.49 5.56
CA THR A 49 7.63 -2.83 5.07
C THR A 49 7.04 -2.78 3.66
N THR A 50 6.33 -1.70 3.34
CA THR A 50 5.66 -1.47 2.06
C THR A 50 6.49 -0.64 1.08
N ALA A 51 7.68 -0.20 1.50
CA ALA A 51 8.64 0.49 0.66
C ALA A 51 8.81 -0.33 -0.63
N PRO A 52 8.84 0.33 -1.79
CA PRO A 52 9.00 -0.37 -3.04
C PRO A 52 10.29 -1.19 -2.93
N LEU A 53 10.15 -2.52 -2.97
CA LEU A 53 11.23 -3.37 -3.44
C LEU A 53 11.54 -2.79 -4.82
N ALA A 54 12.64 -2.03 -4.90
CA ALA A 54 13.11 -1.46 -6.14
C ALA A 54 12.96 -2.54 -7.21
N ASN A 55 12.28 -2.20 -8.31
CA ASN A 55 12.22 -3.06 -9.48
C ASN A 55 13.64 -3.56 -9.75
N ASN A 56 13.92 -4.83 -9.47
CA ASN A 56 15.17 -5.47 -9.87
C ASN A 56 15.12 -5.59 -11.40
N PRO A 57 15.94 -4.87 -12.19
CA PRO A 57 16.32 -5.43 -13.47
C PRO A 57 17.25 -6.59 -13.16
N ALA A 58 16.86 -7.79 -13.59
CA ALA A 58 17.74 -8.94 -13.60
C ALA A 58 19.04 -8.59 -14.32
N SER A 59 20.18 -8.69 -13.65
CA SER A 59 21.50 -8.70 -14.30
C SER A 59 22.26 -9.95 -13.89
N VAL A 60 22.45 -10.78 -14.92
CA VAL A 60 23.18 -12.05 -14.99
C VAL A 60 24.68 -11.83 -14.76
N PRO A 61 25.44 -12.80 -14.23
CA PRO A 61 26.84 -12.62 -13.82
C PRO A 61 27.88 -12.83 -14.95
N GLY A 62 29.02 -12.15 -14.82
CA GLY A 62 30.28 -12.39 -15.56
C GLY A 62 30.93 -11.08 -16.03
N ALA A 63 32.23 -10.82 -15.96
CA ALA A 63 33.40 -11.61 -15.59
C ALA A 63 34.57 -10.64 -15.23
N THR A 64 35.55 -11.15 -14.49
CA THR A 64 36.84 -10.51 -14.18
C THR A 64 37.71 -10.37 -15.43
N THR A 65 38.35 -9.21 -15.63
CA THR A 65 39.71 -9.07 -16.20
C THR A 65 40.36 -7.73 -15.81
N SER A 66 41.68 -7.72 -15.82
CA SER A 66 42.63 -6.82 -15.15
C SER A 66 43.20 -5.68 -16.01
N SER A 67 43.74 -4.67 -15.29
CA SER A 67 44.93 -3.82 -15.60
C SER A 67 44.95 -2.83 -16.78
N SER A 68 45.17 -1.54 -16.50
CA SER A 68 46.38 -0.76 -16.86
C SER A 68 46.26 0.74 -16.50
N GLN A 69 47.39 1.35 -16.10
CA GLN A 69 47.58 2.78 -15.77
C GLN A 69 47.36 3.75 -16.94
N GLY A 70 47.00 5.00 -16.62
CA GLY A 70 47.36 6.17 -17.41
C GLY A 70 46.19 7.09 -17.75
N GLU A 71 46.24 8.31 -17.20
CA GLU A 71 45.68 9.55 -17.75
C GLU A 71 44.19 9.52 -18.13
N MET A 72 43.35 10.10 -17.28
CA MET A 72 42.63 11.33 -17.58
C MET A 72 41.64 11.59 -16.44
N ASP A 73 41.79 12.73 -15.81
CA ASP A 73 40.77 13.46 -15.05
C ASP A 73 39.61 13.84 -16.00
N PHE A 74 38.93 12.83 -16.56
CA PHE A 74 37.84 12.90 -17.54
C PHE A 74 36.51 12.42 -16.94
N PHE A 75 36.57 11.83 -15.74
CA PHE A 75 35.41 11.38 -14.98
C PHE A 75 35.27 12.17 -13.67
N THR A 76 35.32 13.50 -13.75
CA THR A 76 34.66 14.32 -12.73
C THR A 76 33.17 14.24 -13.02
N PHE A 77 32.52 13.18 -12.55
CA PHE A 77 31.08 13.16 -12.49
C PHE A 77 30.67 14.36 -11.65
N GLU A 78 29.95 15.31 -12.26
CA GLU A 78 29.14 16.25 -11.50
C GLU A 78 28.42 15.44 -10.44
N ALA A 79 28.49 15.86 -9.18
CA ALA A 79 27.76 15.21 -8.11
C ALA A 79 26.30 15.11 -8.56
N GLU A 80 25.89 13.91 -8.95
CA GLU A 80 24.50 13.56 -9.27
C GLU A 80 23.64 14.20 -8.18
N PRO A 81 22.54 14.88 -8.54
CA PRO A 81 21.67 15.47 -7.53
C PRO A 81 21.33 14.35 -6.57
N GLU A 82 21.75 14.49 -5.31
CA GLU A 82 21.61 13.49 -4.26
C GLU A 82 20.25 12.82 -4.46
N GLU A 83 20.23 11.57 -4.95
CA GLU A 83 19.00 10.80 -5.02
C GLU A 83 18.52 10.77 -3.58
N GLU A 84 17.53 11.61 -3.25
CA GLU A 84 17.07 11.80 -1.89
C GLU A 84 16.74 10.40 -1.38
N THR A 85 17.62 9.87 -0.54
CA THR A 85 17.53 8.47 -0.16
C THR A 85 16.18 8.31 0.50
N TYR A 86 15.30 7.56 -0.18
CA TYR A 86 13.92 7.44 0.25
C TYR A 86 13.91 7.00 1.71
N SER A 87 13.41 7.88 2.57
CA SER A 87 13.26 7.61 3.99
C SER A 87 11.77 7.56 4.29
N ALA A 88 11.31 6.40 4.75
CA ALA A 88 9.94 6.20 5.17
C ALA A 88 9.52 7.21 6.25
N GLU A 89 10.44 7.62 7.11
CA GLU A 89 10.21 8.65 8.12
C GLU A 89 9.94 10.02 7.48
N LYS A 90 10.72 10.40 6.46
CA LYS A 90 10.54 11.65 5.72
C LYS A 90 9.20 11.65 4.99
N GLU A 91 8.85 10.57 4.30
CA GLU A 91 7.56 10.44 3.61
C GLU A 91 6.38 10.57 4.58
N VAL A 92 6.44 9.90 5.74
CA VAL A 92 5.40 9.99 6.78
C VAL A 92 5.29 11.41 7.34
N MET A 93 6.41 12.06 7.62
CA MET A 93 6.41 13.45 8.10
C MET A 93 5.80 14.40 7.08
N ASP A 94 6.23 14.32 5.82
CA ASP A 94 5.74 15.16 4.73
C ASP A 94 4.24 14.93 4.51
N TYR A 95 3.79 13.68 4.56
CA TYR A 95 2.37 13.35 4.49
C TYR A 95 1.57 13.94 5.65
N LEU A 96 2.06 13.86 6.89
CA LEU A 96 1.34 14.42 8.04
C LEU A 96 1.16 15.93 7.93
N MET A 97 2.14 16.62 7.34
CA MET A 97 2.12 18.07 7.09
C MET A 97 1.35 18.47 5.81
N SER A 98 1.04 17.51 4.96
CA SER A 98 0.38 17.74 3.68
C SER A 98 -1.13 18.08 3.81
N GLY A 99 -1.79 18.38 2.68
CA GLY A 99 -3.23 18.63 2.62
C GLY A 99 -4.13 17.43 2.96
N TYR A 100 -5.45 17.64 2.83
CA TYR A 100 -6.50 16.69 3.25
C TYR A 100 -7.21 15.99 2.09
N ASP A 101 -6.85 16.34 0.86
CA ASP A 101 -7.47 15.80 -0.34
C ASP A 101 -6.95 14.39 -0.65
N LEU A 102 -7.80 13.54 -1.24
CA LEU A 102 -7.43 12.16 -1.53
C LEU A 102 -6.34 12.06 -2.61
N GLN A 103 -6.26 13.03 -3.53
CA GLN A 103 -5.26 13.05 -4.59
C GLN A 103 -3.83 13.14 -4.05
N ILE A 104 -3.67 13.58 -2.79
CA ILE A 104 -2.35 13.70 -2.17
C ILE A 104 -1.64 12.36 -1.99
N LEU A 105 -2.39 11.25 -1.93
CA LEU A 105 -1.82 9.91 -1.88
C LEU A 105 -0.98 9.58 -3.12
N HIS A 106 -1.18 10.25 -4.26
CA HIS A 106 -0.33 10.04 -5.43
C HIS A 106 1.13 10.51 -5.22
N LYS A 107 1.36 11.41 -4.24
CA LYS A 107 2.70 11.88 -3.88
C LYS A 107 3.41 10.95 -2.90
N PHE A 108 2.68 10.04 -2.26
CA PHE A 108 3.13 9.22 -1.14
C PHE A 108 2.83 7.73 -1.43
N PRO A 109 3.68 7.05 -2.22
CA PRO A 109 3.40 5.70 -2.73
C PRO A 109 3.24 4.64 -1.62
N SER A 110 4.03 4.70 -0.55
CA SER A 110 3.92 3.73 0.55
C SER A 110 2.64 3.95 1.33
N ILE A 111 2.31 5.21 1.61
CA ILE A 111 1.06 5.58 2.32
C ILE A 111 -0.17 5.25 1.48
N LYS A 112 -0.10 5.42 0.16
CA LYS A 112 -1.16 4.98 -0.77
C LYS A 112 -1.37 3.48 -0.71
N THR A 113 -0.29 2.70 -0.66
CA THR A 113 -0.37 1.23 -0.54
C THR A 113 -1.02 0.82 0.77
N ILE A 114 -0.65 1.45 1.88
CA ILE A 114 -1.28 1.27 3.20
C ILE A 114 -2.76 1.66 3.15
N PHE A 115 -3.10 2.80 2.55
CA PHE A 115 -4.48 3.25 2.42
C PHE A 115 -5.33 2.23 1.67
N LEU A 116 -4.85 1.74 0.53
CA LEU A 116 -5.56 0.71 -0.25
C LEU A 116 -5.74 -0.57 0.57
N LYS A 117 -4.68 -1.06 1.22
CA LYS A 117 -4.72 -2.29 2.01
C LYS A 117 -5.78 -2.24 3.13
N TYR A 118 -5.80 -1.16 3.92
CA TYR A 118 -6.64 -1.11 5.13
C TYR A 118 -7.99 -0.41 4.93
N ASN A 119 -8.17 0.46 3.92
CA ASN A 119 -9.42 1.18 3.70
C ASN A 119 -10.26 0.68 2.51
N THR A 120 -9.71 -0.18 1.64
CA THR A 120 -10.43 -0.64 0.43
C THR A 120 -10.70 -2.14 0.40
N SER A 121 -10.53 -2.82 1.55
CA SER A 121 -10.99 -4.20 1.70
C SER A 121 -12.50 -4.27 1.41
N THR A 122 -12.93 -5.30 0.68
CA THR A 122 -14.33 -5.45 0.32
C THR A 122 -15.18 -5.53 1.59
N PRO A 123 -16.05 -4.56 1.85
CA PRO A 123 -16.69 -4.42 3.16
C PRO A 123 -17.79 -5.46 3.40
N SER A 124 -18.12 -6.30 2.41
CA SER A 124 -19.18 -7.29 2.49
C SER A 124 -19.05 -8.37 1.42
N SER A 125 -19.57 -9.56 1.70
CA SER A 125 -19.86 -10.61 0.73
C SER A 125 -21.02 -10.26 -0.21
N ALA A 126 -21.79 -9.20 0.05
CA ALA A 126 -22.97 -8.85 -0.74
C ALA A 126 -22.76 -8.75 -2.27
N PRO A 127 -21.64 -8.21 -2.80
CA PRO A 127 -21.35 -8.26 -4.24
C PRO A 127 -21.19 -9.70 -4.75
N VAL A 128 -20.54 -10.55 -3.96
CA VAL A 128 -20.34 -11.97 -4.25
C VAL A 128 -21.67 -12.74 -4.16
N GLU A 129 -22.50 -12.47 -3.14
CA GLU A 129 -23.83 -13.06 -3.00
C GLU A 129 -24.79 -12.61 -4.11
N ARG A 130 -24.68 -11.36 -4.57
CA ARG A 130 -25.43 -10.87 -5.74
C ARG A 130 -25.00 -11.60 -7.01
N LEU A 131 -23.71 -11.87 -7.17
CA LEU A 131 -23.18 -12.65 -8.28
C LEU A 131 -23.71 -14.10 -8.25
N PHE A 132 -23.72 -14.76 -7.09
CA PHE A 132 -24.24 -16.12 -6.94
C PHE A 132 -25.78 -16.22 -6.97
N SER A 133 -26.51 -15.18 -6.57
CA SER A 133 -27.96 -15.14 -6.73
C SER A 133 -28.38 -15.00 -8.20
N LEU A 134 -27.65 -14.21 -9.00
CA LEU A 134 -27.74 -14.23 -10.47
C LEU A 134 -27.19 -15.52 -11.08
N GLY A 135 -26.39 -16.29 -10.32
CA GLY A 135 -25.89 -17.60 -10.68
C GLY A 135 -26.98 -18.60 -11.05
N GLY A 136 -28.24 -18.43 -10.61
CA GLY A 136 -29.38 -19.22 -11.09
C GLY A 136 -29.65 -19.08 -12.61
N LEU A 137 -29.22 -17.97 -13.24
CA LEU A 137 -29.30 -17.75 -14.69
C LEU A 137 -28.21 -18.53 -15.46
N VAL A 138 -27.07 -18.76 -14.81
CA VAL A 138 -25.92 -19.52 -15.31
C VAL A 138 -26.12 -21.02 -15.08
N LEU A 139 -26.53 -21.39 -13.86
CA LEU A 139 -26.87 -22.74 -13.40
C LEU A 139 -28.33 -23.09 -13.73
N THR A 140 -28.74 -22.85 -14.97
CA THR A 140 -30.05 -23.30 -15.45
C THR A 140 -29.99 -24.79 -15.82
N PRO A 141 -31.09 -25.55 -15.70
CA PRO A 141 -31.13 -26.95 -16.12
C PRO A 141 -30.69 -27.19 -17.58
N LYS A 142 -30.88 -26.20 -18.46
CA LYS A 142 -30.40 -26.19 -19.86
C LYS A 142 -28.89 -25.98 -20.02
N ARG A 143 -28.21 -25.42 -19.02
CA ARG A 143 -26.76 -25.13 -18.98
C ARG A 143 -25.99 -25.98 -17.97
N ASN A 144 -26.64 -26.98 -17.34
CA ASN A 144 -26.11 -27.91 -16.32
C ASN A 144 -24.92 -28.81 -16.74
N ARG A 145 -24.30 -28.58 -17.90
CA ARG A 145 -23.11 -29.32 -18.37
C ARG A 145 -21.87 -28.43 -18.55
N LEU A 146 -21.84 -27.28 -17.89
CA LEU A 146 -20.61 -26.49 -17.81
C LEU A 146 -19.63 -27.22 -16.88
N SER A 147 -18.41 -27.44 -17.35
CA SER A 147 -17.31 -27.79 -16.46
C SER A 147 -16.89 -26.57 -15.63
N ASP A 148 -16.26 -26.79 -14.48
CA ASP A 148 -15.81 -25.73 -13.57
C ASP A 148 -15.04 -24.63 -14.30
N LYS A 149 -14.08 -25.03 -15.17
CA LYS A 149 -13.30 -24.10 -15.99
C LYS A 149 -14.14 -23.22 -16.93
N ARG A 150 -15.27 -23.72 -17.43
CA ARG A 150 -16.18 -22.95 -18.31
C ARG A 150 -17.13 -22.08 -17.49
N PHE A 151 -17.54 -22.55 -16.32
CA PHE A 151 -18.33 -21.78 -15.36
C PHE A 151 -17.54 -20.56 -14.87
N GLU A 152 -16.31 -20.74 -14.40
CA GLU A 152 -15.42 -19.66 -13.96
C GLU A 152 -15.21 -18.61 -15.05
N LYS A 153 -14.94 -19.04 -16.29
CA LYS A 153 -14.79 -18.13 -17.44
C LYS A 153 -16.07 -17.33 -17.74
N LEU A 154 -17.23 -17.96 -17.61
CA LEU A 154 -18.52 -17.29 -17.83
C LEU A 154 -18.88 -16.34 -16.67
N LEU A 155 -18.42 -16.64 -15.46
CA LEU A 155 -18.61 -15.79 -14.29
C LEU A 155 -17.74 -14.52 -14.34
N LEU A 156 -16.56 -14.63 -14.96
CA LEU A 156 -15.55 -13.57 -15.05
C LEU A 156 -15.73 -12.63 -16.26
N MET A 157 -16.48 -13.05 -17.29
CA MET A 157 -16.72 -12.33 -18.55
C MET A 157 -18.06 -11.61 -18.55
#